data_AF-A0A0Q5MWC7-F1
#
_entry.id   AF-A0A0Q5MWC7-F1
#
_cell.length_a   1.000
_cell.length_b   1.000
_cell.length_c   1.000
_cell.angle_alpha   90.00
_cell.angle_beta   90.00
_cell.angle_gamma   90.00
#
_symmetry.space_group_name_H-M   'P 1'
#
loop_
_entity.id
_entity.type
_entity.pdbx_description
1 polymer ?
#
loop_
_entity_poly.entity_id
_entity_poly.type
_entity_poly.pdbx_seq_one_letter_code
_entity_poly.pdbx_strand_id
1 'polypeptide(L)'
;MVRPRFFAPNPETAADNAFQTDPAEVDASRAEIAARARAEVEGVAEALAGAGVRVHLVEDERADRPDAVFPNNWFSTHADGRLLLYPMHSPSRRAERRGDVVELLRASYGVSSVIDHSGLESHGLHVEGTGALVFDHVDRVAYVALSQRADRAAVELVCRGLGYDVEAFTATDADGVPIYHTNVMMSVASRLALVGLEAVASQSERRRVAERLAASGREVVALDRAQLAEFAGNALELRGADGPVLAVSSRGWAALTRRQRATVERHARPLPLDVPTIELAGGSVRCMLAGVHLPGRGAVAGG
;
A
#
# COMPACT_ATOMS: atom_id res chain seq x y z
N MET A 1 8.33 7.25 3.65
CA MET A 1 8.68 6.02 4.39
C MET A 1 8.91 6.37 5.84
N VAL A 2 8.78 5.40 6.74
CA VAL A 2 9.00 5.57 8.18
C VAL A 2 10.07 4.57 8.61
N ARG A 3 11.10 5.04 9.30
CA ARG A 3 12.14 4.21 9.91
C ARG A 3 11.72 3.84 11.33
N PRO A 4 11.43 2.56 11.62
CA PRO A 4 10.94 2.16 12.93
C PRO A 4 12.09 1.91 13.92
N ARG A 5 11.91 2.30 15.18
CA ARG A 5 12.81 1.92 16.29
C ARG A 5 12.37 0.65 17.02
N PHE A 6 11.08 0.34 17.02
CA PHE A 6 10.47 -0.74 17.81
C PHE A 6 9.57 -1.66 16.98
N PHE A 7 9.92 -1.88 15.71
CA PHE A 7 9.17 -2.77 14.83
C PHE A 7 9.05 -4.18 15.41
N ALA A 8 7.85 -4.76 15.31
CA ALA A 8 7.56 -6.16 15.58
C ALA A 8 6.22 -6.52 14.92
N PRO A 9 5.94 -7.81 14.61
CA PRO A 9 4.58 -8.22 14.27
C PRO A 9 3.61 -7.86 15.40
N ASN A 10 2.53 -7.14 15.07
CA ASN A 10 1.60 -6.63 16.07
C ASN A 10 0.56 -7.70 16.45
N PRO A 11 0.52 -8.18 17.70
CA PRO A 11 -0.45 -9.20 18.11
C PRO A 11 -1.90 -8.70 18.00
N GLU A 12 -2.16 -7.39 18.09
CA GLU A 12 -3.50 -6.81 17.99
C GLU A 12 -4.09 -6.87 16.57
N THR A 13 -3.25 -7.11 15.56
CA THR A 13 -3.67 -7.27 14.16
C THR A 13 -3.61 -8.71 13.66
N ALA A 14 -3.12 -9.65 14.49
CA ALA A 14 -2.94 -11.03 14.05
C ALA A 14 -4.28 -11.72 13.69
N ALA A 15 -5.37 -11.33 14.36
CA ALA A 15 -6.70 -11.93 14.15
C ALA A 15 -7.30 -11.64 12.77
N ASP A 16 -6.84 -10.58 12.08
CA ASP A 16 -7.39 -10.14 10.80
C ASP A 16 -6.35 -9.99 9.69
N ASN A 17 -5.11 -10.39 9.96
CA ASN A 17 -4.01 -10.31 9.02
C ASN A 17 -3.40 -11.71 8.80
N ALA A 18 -4.01 -12.48 7.89
CA ALA A 18 -3.55 -13.83 7.55
C ALA A 18 -2.12 -13.88 6.93
N PHE A 19 -1.55 -12.73 6.57
CA PHE A 19 -0.18 -12.63 6.05
C PHE A 19 0.86 -12.47 7.16
N GLN A 20 0.42 -12.21 8.39
CA GLN A 20 1.30 -12.01 9.54
C GLN A 20 1.86 -13.35 10.02
N THR A 21 3.16 -13.39 10.26
CA THR A 21 3.83 -14.54 10.88
C THR A 21 3.60 -14.54 12.39
N ASP A 22 3.36 -15.71 12.97
CA ASP A 22 3.30 -15.84 14.42
C ASP A 22 4.68 -15.50 15.02
N PRO A 23 4.79 -14.53 15.94
CA PRO A 23 6.05 -14.21 16.61
C PRO A 23 6.74 -15.43 17.24
N ALA A 24 6.00 -16.46 17.63
CA ALA A 24 6.55 -17.70 18.18
C ALA A 24 7.35 -18.53 17.17
N GLU A 25 7.14 -18.32 15.87
CA GLU A 25 7.84 -19.02 14.78
C GLU A 25 9.18 -18.36 14.42
N VAL A 26 9.47 -17.17 14.98
CA VAL A 26 10.66 -16.39 14.65
C VAL A 26 11.75 -16.61 15.69
N ASP A 27 12.84 -17.27 15.31
CA ASP A 27 14.04 -17.42 16.13
C ASP A 27 14.89 -16.13 16.12
N ALA A 28 14.34 -15.08 16.73
CA ALA A 28 15.02 -13.81 16.97
C ALA A 28 14.37 -13.05 18.13
N SER A 29 15.17 -12.33 18.91
CA SER A 29 14.65 -11.41 19.91
C SER A 29 13.93 -10.22 19.26
N ARG A 30 13.03 -9.57 20.01
CA ARG A 30 12.35 -8.35 19.55
C ARG A 30 13.33 -7.24 19.15
N ALA A 31 14.45 -7.12 19.85
CA ALA A 31 15.49 -6.13 19.54
C ALA A 31 16.19 -6.44 18.21
N GLU A 32 16.46 -7.71 17.93
CA GLU A 32 17.05 -8.14 16.65
C GLU A 32 16.07 -7.94 15.50
N ILE A 33 14.78 -8.26 15.68
CA ILE A 33 13.72 -8.00 14.69
C ILE A 33 13.66 -6.50 14.38
N ALA A 34 13.60 -5.65 15.39
CA ALA A 34 13.57 -4.20 15.19
C ALA A 34 14.82 -3.67 14.48
N ALA A 35 16.01 -4.18 14.82
CA ALA A 35 17.27 -3.78 14.19
C ALA A 35 17.34 -4.21 12.71
N ARG A 36 16.91 -5.44 12.39
CA ARG A 36 16.83 -5.95 11.00
C ARG A 36 15.83 -5.15 10.17
N ALA A 37 14.63 -4.92 10.69
CA ALA A 37 13.60 -4.11 10.03
C ALA A 37 14.08 -2.67 9.75
N ARG A 38 14.80 -2.06 10.69
CA ARG A 38 15.44 -0.76 10.47
C ARG A 38 16.41 -0.79 9.29
N ALA A 39 17.32 -1.77 9.27
CA ALA A 39 18.29 -1.93 8.20
C ALA A 39 17.62 -2.19 6.83
N GLU A 40 16.56 -3.00 6.79
CA GLU A 40 15.76 -3.23 5.59
C GLU A 40 15.13 -1.94 5.07
N VAL A 41 14.52 -1.12 5.95
CA VAL A 41 13.94 0.18 5.56
C VAL A 41 15.01 1.13 5.00
N GLU A 42 16.19 1.17 5.60
CA GLU A 42 17.32 1.98 5.12
C GLU A 42 17.79 1.50 3.74
N GLY A 43 17.97 0.19 3.56
CA GLY A 43 18.33 -0.40 2.26
C GLY A 43 17.28 -0.13 1.17
N VAL A 44 15.99 -0.21 1.51
CA VAL A 44 14.91 0.15 0.57
C VAL A 44 14.98 1.63 0.19
N ALA A 45 15.18 2.52 1.16
CA ALA A 45 15.30 3.95 0.89
C ALA A 45 16.50 4.27 -0.03
N GLU A 46 17.64 3.63 0.20
CA GLU A 46 18.84 3.76 -0.63
C GLU A 46 18.61 3.24 -2.05
N ALA A 47 18.01 2.05 -2.20
CA ALA A 47 17.72 1.45 -3.50
C ALA A 47 16.73 2.31 -4.32
N LEU A 48 15.69 2.84 -3.67
CA LEU A 48 14.74 3.77 -4.30
C LEU A 48 15.42 5.07 -4.73
N ALA A 49 16.25 5.66 -3.86
CA ALA A 49 17.03 6.86 -4.20
C ALA A 49 17.98 6.61 -5.38
N GLY A 50 18.67 5.46 -5.40
CA GLY A 50 19.52 5.03 -6.52
C GLY A 50 18.74 4.81 -7.82
N ALA A 51 17.44 4.52 -7.75
CA ALA A 51 16.55 4.46 -8.91
C ALA A 51 16.02 5.84 -9.35
N GLY A 52 16.41 6.92 -8.69
CA GLY A 52 15.96 8.29 -8.97
C GLY A 52 14.63 8.67 -8.31
N VAL A 53 14.13 7.84 -7.39
CA VAL A 53 12.92 8.14 -6.63
C VAL A 53 13.29 9.04 -5.44
N ARG A 54 12.59 10.17 -5.29
CA ARG A 54 12.75 11.01 -4.08
C ARG A 54 12.11 10.33 -2.87
N VAL A 55 12.92 10.02 -1.86
CA VAL A 55 12.46 9.41 -0.62
C VAL A 55 12.47 10.44 0.52
N HIS A 56 11.33 10.59 1.18
CA HIS A 56 11.25 11.19 2.51
C HIS A 56 11.21 10.07 3.54
N LEU A 57 12.22 10.01 4.41
CA LEU A 57 12.34 9.01 5.46
C LEU A 57 12.29 9.71 6.83
N VAL A 58 11.25 9.42 7.60
CA VAL A 58 11.05 9.99 8.95
C VAL A 58 11.32 8.94 10.03
N GLU A 59 11.81 9.36 11.19
CA GLU A 59 12.12 8.47 12.31
C GLU A 59 10.89 8.24 13.18
N ASP A 60 10.54 6.99 13.53
CA ASP A 60 9.59 6.69 14.60
C ASP A 60 10.29 6.07 15.80
N GLU A 61 10.28 6.80 16.92
CA GLU A 61 10.99 6.44 18.15
C GLU A 61 10.06 5.83 19.22
N ARG A 62 8.81 5.50 18.87
CA ARG A 62 7.80 5.13 19.85
C ARG A 62 7.62 3.62 19.93
N ALA A 63 7.63 3.10 21.16
CA ALA A 63 7.49 1.67 21.40
C ALA A 63 6.06 1.14 21.25
N ASP A 64 5.06 2.02 21.28
CA ASP A 64 3.64 1.69 21.15
C ASP A 64 3.13 1.70 19.70
N ARG A 65 4.03 1.77 18.71
CA ARG A 65 3.68 1.81 17.28
C ARG A 65 4.49 0.79 16.45
N PRO A 66 4.32 -0.52 16.71
CA PRO A 66 5.10 -1.55 16.04
C PRO A 66 4.91 -1.56 14.50
N ASP A 67 3.74 -1.15 14.01
CA ASP A 67 3.40 -1.10 12.57
C ASP A 67 3.69 0.26 11.90
N ALA A 68 4.34 1.21 12.60
CA ALA A 68 4.57 2.57 12.08
C ALA A 68 5.31 2.60 10.72
N VAL A 69 6.02 1.51 10.39
CA VAL A 69 6.70 1.30 9.11
C VAL A 69 5.75 1.31 7.90
N PHE A 70 4.43 1.20 8.11
CA PHE A 70 3.39 1.18 7.06
C PHE A 70 2.59 2.50 6.98
N PRO A 71 3.21 3.63 6.58
CA PRO A 71 2.55 4.93 6.55
C PRO A 71 1.38 5.02 5.56
N ASN A 72 1.35 4.12 4.58
CA ASN A 72 0.37 4.12 3.49
C ASN A 72 -1.07 3.85 4.00
N ASN A 73 -1.21 3.34 5.22
CA ASN A 73 -2.50 2.98 5.80
C ASN A 73 -3.22 4.19 6.42
N TRP A 74 -2.50 5.21 6.89
CA TRP A 74 -3.13 6.29 7.64
C TRP A 74 -3.19 7.63 6.89
N PHE A 75 -2.46 7.79 5.78
CA PHE A 75 -2.63 8.94 4.88
C PHE A 75 -2.44 8.62 3.40
N SER A 76 -2.89 9.56 2.57
CA SER A 76 -2.64 9.60 1.14
C SER A 76 -2.51 11.05 0.68
N THR A 77 -2.01 11.25 -0.54
CA THR A 77 -1.89 12.57 -1.13
C THR A 77 -2.35 12.54 -2.59
N HIS A 78 -2.82 13.68 -3.09
CA HIS A 78 -3.44 13.79 -4.41
C HIS A 78 -2.91 14.98 -5.19
N ALA A 79 -2.98 14.87 -6.53
CA ALA A 79 -2.41 15.86 -7.46
C ALA A 79 -3.05 17.25 -7.40
N ASP A 80 -4.26 17.36 -6.84
CA ASP A 80 -4.95 18.64 -6.59
C ASP A 80 -4.56 19.29 -5.25
N GLY A 81 -3.51 18.78 -4.59
CA GLY A 81 -2.96 19.32 -3.36
C GLY A 81 -3.67 18.83 -2.08
N ARG A 82 -4.63 17.91 -2.19
CA ARG A 82 -5.28 17.33 -1.01
C ARG A 82 -4.41 16.28 -0.33
N LEU A 83 -4.35 16.34 1.00
CA LEU A 83 -3.79 15.32 1.87
C LEU A 83 -4.91 14.79 2.76
N LEU A 84 -5.10 13.47 2.77
CA LEU A 84 -6.15 12.84 3.56
C LEU A 84 -5.56 12.06 4.73
N LEU A 85 -6.22 12.12 5.88
CA LEU A 85 -5.97 11.25 7.03
C LEU A 85 -7.12 10.26 7.16
N TYR A 86 -6.80 9.00 7.43
CA TYR A 86 -7.74 7.89 7.35
C TYR A 86 -8.10 7.30 8.73
N PRO A 87 -9.36 6.81 8.89
CA PRO A 87 -9.77 6.04 10.04
C PRO A 87 -9.15 4.64 10.01
N MET A 88 -8.56 4.23 11.14
CA MET A 88 -7.87 2.95 11.32
C MET A 88 -8.72 1.99 12.14
N HIS A 89 -8.82 0.74 11.71
CA HIS A 89 -9.65 -0.27 12.37
C HIS A 89 -9.10 -0.57 13.76
N SER A 90 -7.84 -1.02 13.81
CA SER A 90 -7.18 -1.37 15.07
C SER A 90 -6.87 -0.13 15.91
N PRO A 91 -7.30 -0.08 17.20
CA PRO A 91 -7.01 1.04 18.08
C PRO A 91 -5.52 1.34 18.27
N SER A 92 -4.65 0.32 18.37
CA SER A 92 -3.20 0.50 18.52
C SER A 92 -2.59 1.27 17.34
N ARG A 93 -3.13 1.06 16.14
CA ARG A 93 -2.63 1.70 14.92
C ARG A 93 -3.06 3.16 14.75
N ARG A 94 -4.08 3.63 15.47
CA ARG A 94 -4.55 5.03 15.41
C ARG A 94 -3.50 6.03 15.86
N ALA A 95 -2.61 5.60 16.76
CA ALA A 95 -1.49 6.41 17.23
C ALA A 95 -0.45 6.67 16.12
N GLU A 96 -0.41 5.92 15.02
CA GLU A 96 0.56 6.07 13.93
C GLU A 96 0.37 7.35 13.11
N ARG A 97 -0.82 7.97 13.16
CA ARG A 97 -1.06 9.26 12.51
C ARG A 97 -0.14 10.32 13.09
N ARG A 98 0.61 10.98 12.21
CA ARG A 98 1.74 11.85 12.61
C ARG A 98 1.65 13.24 12.02
N GLY A 99 1.47 14.23 12.89
CA GLY A 99 1.42 15.65 12.51
C GLY A 99 2.73 16.17 11.92
N ASP A 100 3.88 15.69 12.39
CA ASP A 100 5.18 16.10 11.87
C ASP A 100 5.40 15.65 10.41
N VAL A 101 4.84 14.51 10.01
CA VAL A 101 4.82 14.07 8.60
C VAL A 101 3.93 14.99 7.76
N VAL A 102 2.77 15.41 8.29
CA VAL A 102 1.90 16.37 7.61
C VAL A 102 2.61 17.72 7.43
N GLU A 103 3.31 18.20 8.45
CA GLU A 103 4.08 19.45 8.37
C GLU A 103 5.26 19.35 7.40
N LEU A 104 5.98 18.22 7.37
CA LEU A 104 7.01 17.96 6.36
C LEU A 104 6.46 18.08 4.93
N LEU A 105 5.31 17.46 4.68
CA LEU A 105 4.67 17.48 3.36
C LEU A 105 4.16 18.88 3.02
N ARG A 106 3.53 19.58 3.97
CA ARG A 106 3.14 20.98 3.81
C ARG A 106 4.34 21.85 3.47
N ALA A 107 5.47 21.67 4.14
CA ALA A 107 6.70 22.44 3.92
C ALA A 107 7.39 22.13 2.57
N SER A 108 7.21 20.93 2.04
CA SER A 108 7.91 20.47 0.83
C SER A 108 7.09 20.61 -0.45
N TYR A 109 5.75 20.63 -0.35
CA TYR A 109 4.84 20.53 -1.48
C TYR A 109 3.69 21.54 -1.41
N GLY A 110 2.94 21.68 -2.50
CA GLY A 110 1.71 22.47 -2.57
C GLY A 110 0.55 21.70 -1.96
N VAL A 111 0.39 21.77 -0.63
CA VAL A 111 -0.78 21.23 0.07
C VAL A 111 -1.87 22.31 0.15
N SER A 112 -2.99 22.09 -0.55
CA SER A 112 -4.13 23.01 -0.58
C SER A 112 -5.09 22.77 0.60
N SER A 113 -5.28 21.51 0.99
CA SER A 113 -6.09 21.15 2.16
C SER A 113 -5.64 19.84 2.81
N VAL A 114 -5.90 19.74 4.11
CA VAL A 114 -5.81 18.49 4.87
C VAL A 114 -7.21 18.11 5.29
N ILE A 115 -7.65 16.91 4.90
CA ILE A 115 -8.99 16.38 5.19
C ILE A 115 -8.82 15.20 6.12
N ASP A 116 -9.37 15.31 7.32
CA ASP A 116 -9.25 14.27 8.35
C ASP A 116 -10.55 13.46 8.43
N HIS A 117 -10.48 12.19 8.03
CA HIS A 117 -11.57 11.23 8.14
C HIS A 117 -11.46 10.34 9.39
N SER A 118 -10.47 10.54 10.27
CA SER A 118 -10.32 9.72 11.49
C SER A 118 -11.52 9.79 12.42
N GLY A 119 -12.33 10.86 12.37
CA GLY A 119 -13.59 10.97 13.10
C GLY A 119 -14.63 9.89 12.75
N LEU A 120 -14.49 9.16 11.64
CA LEU A 120 -15.33 8.01 11.31
C LEU A 120 -15.16 6.84 12.30
N GLU A 121 -14.02 6.77 12.99
CA GLU A 121 -13.73 5.74 14.00
C GLU A 121 -14.75 5.75 15.15
N SER A 122 -15.31 6.91 15.52
CA SER A 122 -16.34 7.01 16.57
C SER A 122 -17.67 6.39 16.16
N HIS A 123 -17.85 6.12 14.86
CA HIS A 123 -19.01 5.45 14.30
C HIS A 123 -18.70 4.01 13.89
N GLY A 124 -17.50 3.50 14.21
CA GLY A 124 -17.06 2.15 13.83
C GLY A 124 -16.85 1.96 12.33
N LEU A 125 -16.61 3.06 11.59
CA LEU A 125 -16.38 3.04 10.15
C LEU A 125 -14.90 3.27 9.83
N HIS A 126 -14.32 2.40 8.99
CA HIS A 126 -12.89 2.34 8.73
C HIS A 126 -12.58 2.23 7.23
N VAL A 127 -11.43 2.78 6.83
CA VAL A 127 -10.87 2.64 5.49
C VAL A 127 -9.38 2.98 5.58
N GLU A 128 -8.54 1.96 5.70
CA GLU A 128 -7.10 2.11 5.99
C GLU A 128 -6.29 2.57 4.77
N GLY A 129 -6.57 3.79 4.33
CA GLY A 129 -5.80 4.54 3.35
C GLY A 129 -5.54 3.75 2.07
N THR A 130 -4.30 3.81 1.59
CA THR A 130 -3.88 3.10 0.38
C THR A 130 -3.48 1.64 0.62
N GLY A 131 -3.67 1.14 1.85
CA GLY A 131 -3.74 -0.29 2.11
C GLY A 131 -5.05 -0.87 1.60
N ALA A 132 -6.15 -0.26 2.05
CA ALA A 132 -7.50 -0.58 1.64
C ALA A 132 -7.82 -0.13 0.19
N LEU A 133 -7.34 1.04 -0.24
CA LEU A 133 -7.68 1.63 -1.53
C LEU A 133 -6.52 1.57 -2.52
N VAL A 134 -6.73 0.91 -3.66
CA VAL A 134 -5.79 0.99 -4.79
C VAL A 134 -6.36 1.98 -5.81
N PHE A 135 -5.77 3.17 -5.86
CA PHE A 135 -6.18 4.23 -6.77
C PHE A 135 -5.58 4.06 -8.17
N ASP A 136 -6.46 4.05 -9.16
CA ASP A 136 -6.15 4.34 -10.55
C ASP A 136 -6.25 5.85 -10.78
N HIS A 137 -5.11 6.53 -10.78
CA HIS A 137 -5.06 7.97 -10.95
C HIS A 137 -5.39 8.44 -12.37
N VAL A 138 -5.34 7.54 -13.37
CA VAL A 138 -5.62 7.88 -14.78
C VAL A 138 -7.13 7.84 -15.01
N ASP A 139 -7.76 6.71 -14.70
CA ASP A 139 -9.19 6.48 -14.97
C ASP A 139 -10.09 6.88 -13.81
N ARG A 140 -9.49 7.40 -12.73
CA ARG A 140 -10.20 7.90 -11.54
C ARG A 140 -11.07 6.82 -10.89
N VAL A 141 -10.52 5.61 -10.77
CA VAL A 141 -11.15 4.46 -10.12
C VAL A 141 -10.42 4.11 -8.84
N ALA A 142 -11.14 3.82 -7.76
CA ALA A 142 -10.61 3.25 -6.53
C ALA A 142 -11.06 1.80 -6.43
N TYR A 143 -10.10 0.88 -6.55
CA TYR A 143 -10.33 -0.55 -6.38
C TYR A 143 -10.23 -0.91 -4.91
N VAL A 144 -11.17 -1.73 -4.43
CA VAL A 144 -11.27 -2.09 -3.01
C VAL A 144 -11.87 -3.48 -2.82
N ALA A 145 -11.11 -4.35 -2.18
CA ALA A 145 -11.61 -5.54 -1.53
C ALA A 145 -12.22 -5.13 -0.18
N LEU A 146 -13.52 -5.38 0.04
CA LEU A 146 -14.17 -5.05 1.30
C LEU A 146 -13.69 -5.99 2.42
N SER A 147 -13.41 -5.42 3.58
CA SER A 147 -12.92 -6.12 4.77
C SER A 147 -13.27 -5.32 6.03
N GLN A 148 -12.89 -5.81 7.21
CA GLN A 148 -13.01 -5.06 8.46
C GLN A 148 -12.18 -3.75 8.50
N ARG A 149 -11.24 -3.59 7.56
CA ARG A 149 -10.39 -2.40 7.39
C ARG A 149 -10.86 -1.51 6.23
N ALA A 150 -11.99 -1.85 5.59
CA ALA A 150 -12.53 -1.17 4.42
C ALA A 150 -14.06 -1.26 4.37
N ASP A 151 -14.73 -0.44 5.19
CA ASP A 151 -16.18 -0.32 5.20
C ASP A 151 -16.69 0.39 3.95
N ARG A 152 -17.67 -0.21 3.26
CA ARG A 152 -18.25 0.33 2.03
C ARG A 152 -18.68 1.80 2.17
N ALA A 153 -19.34 2.16 3.27
CA ALA A 153 -19.82 3.52 3.48
C ALA A 153 -18.67 4.53 3.63
N ALA A 154 -17.60 4.16 4.34
CA ALA A 154 -16.42 5.01 4.50
C ALA A 154 -15.67 5.18 3.18
N VAL A 155 -15.52 4.07 2.43
CA VAL A 155 -14.92 4.07 1.09
C VAL A 155 -15.69 4.98 0.13
N GLU A 156 -17.01 4.84 0.05
CA GLU A 156 -17.85 5.65 -0.84
C GLU A 156 -17.82 7.14 -0.47
N LEU A 157 -17.74 7.46 0.83
CA LEU A 157 -17.58 8.84 1.30
C LEU A 157 -16.24 9.45 0.86
N VAL A 158 -15.14 8.74 1.15
CA VAL A 158 -13.78 9.17 0.78
C VAL A 158 -13.65 9.33 -0.73
N CYS A 159 -14.01 8.30 -1.50
CA CYS A 159 -13.81 8.29 -2.95
C CYS A 159 -14.68 9.34 -3.65
N ARG A 160 -15.92 9.55 -3.20
CA ARG A 160 -16.77 10.64 -3.70
C ARG A 160 -16.16 12.00 -3.41
N GLY A 161 -15.66 12.21 -2.19
CA GLY A 161 -14.95 13.43 -1.81
C GLY A 161 -13.75 13.68 -2.74
N LEU A 162 -13.01 12.62 -3.09
CA LEU A 162 -11.88 12.71 -4.00
C LEU A 162 -12.29 12.83 -5.48
N GLY A 163 -13.49 12.44 -5.88
CA GLY A 163 -13.92 12.35 -7.27
C GLY A 163 -13.38 11.08 -7.95
N TYR A 164 -13.48 9.95 -7.28
CA TYR A 164 -13.15 8.62 -7.78
C TYR A 164 -14.40 7.74 -7.80
N ASP A 165 -14.56 6.97 -8.87
CA ASP A 165 -15.52 5.87 -8.93
C ASP A 165 -15.03 4.70 -8.07
N VAL A 166 -15.95 4.02 -7.39
CA VAL A 166 -15.60 2.87 -6.54
C VAL A 166 -15.82 1.57 -7.31
N GLU A 167 -14.76 0.76 -7.44
CA GLU A 167 -14.82 -0.62 -7.88
C GLU A 167 -14.64 -1.54 -6.67
N ALA A 168 -15.73 -1.78 -5.95
CA ALA A 168 -15.75 -2.63 -4.77
C ALA A 168 -16.06 -4.09 -5.13
N PHE A 169 -15.33 -5.02 -4.51
CA PHE A 169 -15.50 -6.46 -4.71
C PHE A 169 -15.20 -7.24 -3.42
N THR A 170 -15.55 -8.53 -3.43
CA THR A 170 -15.22 -9.44 -2.33
C THR A 170 -14.01 -10.28 -2.70
N ALA A 171 -12.99 -10.31 -1.83
CA ALA A 171 -11.84 -11.18 -2.00
C ALA A 171 -11.50 -11.88 -0.69
N THR A 172 -11.14 -13.15 -0.78
CA THR A 172 -10.83 -14.00 0.38
C THR A 172 -9.55 -14.80 0.16
N ASP A 173 -8.91 -15.20 1.25
CA ASP A 173 -7.89 -16.24 1.23
C ASP A 173 -8.50 -17.64 0.96
N ALA A 174 -7.70 -18.69 1.15
CA ALA A 174 -8.11 -20.07 0.90
C ALA A 174 -9.14 -20.60 1.91
N ASP A 175 -9.17 -20.05 3.12
CA ASP A 175 -10.08 -20.44 4.20
C ASP A 175 -11.37 -19.60 4.22
N GLY A 176 -11.50 -18.67 3.26
CA GLY A 176 -12.66 -17.81 3.12
C GLY A 176 -12.59 -16.56 4.00
N VAL A 177 -11.45 -16.28 4.63
CA VAL A 177 -11.24 -15.05 5.41
C VAL A 177 -11.03 -13.89 4.43
N PRO A 178 -11.69 -12.74 4.63
CA PRO A 178 -11.50 -11.57 3.78
C PRO A 178 -10.04 -11.14 3.69
N ILE A 179 -9.56 -10.82 2.49
CA ILE A 179 -8.26 -10.17 2.32
C ILE A 179 -8.34 -8.77 2.94
N TYR A 180 -7.51 -8.54 3.97
CA TYR A 180 -7.63 -7.37 4.83
C TYR A 180 -7.36 -6.05 4.10
N HIS A 181 -6.37 -6.01 3.20
CA HIS A 181 -5.99 -4.84 2.40
C HIS A 181 -5.91 -5.20 0.92
N THR A 182 -6.53 -4.39 0.07
CA THR A 182 -6.51 -4.57 -1.40
C THR A 182 -5.10 -4.55 -1.98
N ASN A 183 -4.20 -3.74 -1.41
CA ASN A 183 -2.85 -3.56 -1.92
C ASN A 183 -1.94 -4.80 -1.77
N VAL A 184 -2.33 -5.82 -1.00
CA VAL A 184 -1.57 -7.09 -0.91
C VAL A 184 -1.85 -7.99 -2.10
N MET A 185 -3.04 -7.82 -2.71
CA MET A 185 -3.49 -8.63 -3.85
C MET A 185 -3.50 -7.89 -5.19
N MET A 186 -3.32 -6.58 -5.18
CA MET A 186 -3.48 -5.75 -6.36
C MET A 186 -2.52 -4.56 -6.40
N SER A 187 -1.95 -4.31 -7.58
CA SER A 187 -1.25 -3.08 -7.93
C SER A 187 -1.68 -2.59 -9.31
N VAL A 188 -2.13 -1.33 -9.38
CA VAL A 188 -2.50 -0.68 -10.64
C VAL A 188 -1.42 0.34 -11.00
N ALA A 189 -0.70 0.06 -12.08
CA ALA A 189 0.35 0.92 -12.62
C ALA A 189 -0.18 1.69 -13.85
N SER A 190 0.67 2.47 -14.51
CA SER A 190 0.25 3.25 -15.70
C SER A 190 -0.12 2.39 -16.92
N ARG A 191 0.56 1.27 -17.14
CA ARG A 191 0.39 0.40 -18.33
C ARG A 191 0.12 -1.08 -18.02
N LEU A 192 0.21 -1.48 -16.77
CA LEU A 192 -0.04 -2.85 -16.34
C LEU A 192 -0.82 -2.87 -15.02
N ALA A 193 -1.43 -4.01 -14.71
CA ALA A 193 -2.02 -4.26 -13.40
C ALA A 193 -1.65 -5.68 -12.94
N LEU A 194 -1.11 -5.79 -11.73
CA LEU A 194 -0.92 -7.06 -11.03
C LEU A 194 -2.19 -7.30 -10.21
N VAL A 195 -2.86 -8.44 -10.37
CA VAL A 195 -4.12 -8.68 -9.66
C VAL A 195 -4.36 -10.16 -9.36
N GLY A 196 -4.59 -10.46 -8.09
CA GLY A 196 -5.01 -11.76 -7.57
C GLY A 196 -6.46 -12.13 -7.89
N LEU A 197 -6.79 -12.33 -9.18
CA LEU A 197 -8.16 -12.59 -9.61
C LEU A 197 -8.76 -13.87 -8.99
N GLU A 198 -7.95 -14.87 -8.65
CA GLU A 198 -8.40 -16.09 -7.98
C GLU A 198 -8.91 -15.86 -6.55
N ALA A 199 -8.44 -14.80 -5.90
CA ALA A 199 -8.91 -14.40 -4.58
C ALA A 199 -10.29 -13.72 -4.63
N VAL A 200 -10.69 -13.16 -5.78
CA VAL A 200 -12.02 -12.57 -5.95
C VAL A 200 -13.07 -13.68 -5.95
N ALA A 201 -13.97 -13.62 -4.96
CA ALA A 201 -14.85 -14.73 -4.59
C ALA A 201 -15.89 -15.03 -5.69
N SER A 202 -16.54 -13.99 -6.22
CA SER A 202 -17.55 -14.16 -7.26
C SER A 202 -16.92 -14.13 -8.66
N GLN A 203 -17.36 -15.04 -9.53
CA GLN A 203 -16.97 -15.04 -10.94
C GLN A 203 -17.44 -13.77 -11.68
N SER A 204 -18.58 -13.19 -11.29
CA SER A 204 -19.08 -11.95 -11.90
C SER A 204 -18.23 -10.75 -11.50
N GLU A 205 -17.84 -10.66 -10.22
CA GLU A 205 -16.93 -9.61 -9.73
C GLU A 205 -15.55 -9.75 -10.36
N ARG A 206 -15.02 -10.98 -10.45
CA ARG A 206 -13.74 -11.26 -11.11
C ARG A 206 -13.70 -10.77 -12.55
N ARG A 207 -14.75 -11.09 -13.34
CA ARG A 207 -14.88 -10.60 -14.71
C ARG A 207 -14.93 -9.08 -14.76
N ARG A 208 -15.78 -8.45 -13.94
CA ARG A 208 -15.95 -6.99 -13.88
C ARG A 208 -14.63 -6.27 -13.55
N VAL A 209 -13.89 -6.74 -12.54
CA VAL A 209 -12.59 -6.16 -12.15
C VAL A 209 -11.58 -6.31 -13.30
N ALA A 210 -11.45 -7.51 -13.89
CA ALA A 210 -10.52 -7.76 -14.98
C ALA A 210 -10.84 -6.94 -16.24
N GLU A 211 -12.12 -6.88 -16.62
CA GLU A 211 -12.60 -6.10 -17.76
C GLU A 211 -12.35 -4.61 -17.55
N ARG A 212 -12.60 -4.07 -16.35
CA ARG A 212 -12.36 -2.65 -16.04
C ARG A 212 -10.88 -2.29 -16.11
N LEU A 213 -10.01 -3.14 -15.55
CA LEU A 213 -8.55 -2.95 -15.65
C LEU A 213 -8.09 -2.99 -17.12
N ALA A 214 -8.58 -3.95 -17.90
CA ALA A 214 -8.22 -4.10 -19.31
C ALA A 214 -8.78 -2.99 -20.21
N ALA A 215 -10.00 -2.51 -19.94
CA ALA A 215 -10.64 -1.42 -20.69
C ALA A 215 -9.85 -0.11 -20.63
N SER A 216 -9.02 0.04 -19.61
CA SER A 216 -8.12 1.16 -19.43
C SER A 216 -6.81 1.04 -20.23
N GLY A 217 -6.70 0.03 -21.11
CA GLY A 217 -5.54 -0.22 -21.96
C GLY A 217 -4.34 -0.84 -21.24
N ARG A 218 -4.54 -1.34 -20.01
CA ARG A 218 -3.50 -1.99 -19.22
C ARG A 218 -3.37 -3.46 -19.57
N GLU A 219 -2.14 -3.96 -19.53
CA GLU A 219 -1.89 -5.40 -19.57
C GLU A 219 -2.14 -6.01 -18.18
N VAL A 220 -3.13 -6.90 -18.08
CA VAL A 220 -3.51 -7.54 -16.82
C VAL A 220 -2.65 -8.78 -16.58
N VAL A 221 -1.85 -8.72 -15.51
CA VAL A 221 -1.04 -9.82 -15.00
C VAL A 221 -1.81 -10.48 -13.86
N ALA A 222 -2.56 -11.54 -14.18
CA ALA A 222 -3.27 -12.32 -13.17
C ALA A 222 -2.26 -13.05 -12.27
N LEU A 223 -2.44 -12.92 -10.95
CA LEU A 223 -1.69 -13.61 -9.91
C LEU A 223 -2.54 -14.75 -9.35
N ASP A 224 -1.91 -15.90 -9.12
CA ASP A 224 -2.53 -17.00 -8.37
C ASP A 224 -2.37 -16.80 -6.85
N ARG A 225 -3.05 -17.63 -6.07
CA ARG A 225 -3.01 -17.54 -4.59
C ARG A 225 -1.61 -17.75 -4.00
N ALA A 226 -0.79 -18.61 -4.60
CA ALA A 226 0.57 -18.85 -4.13
C ALA A 226 1.43 -17.60 -4.32
N GLN A 227 1.29 -16.92 -5.47
CA GLN A 227 1.96 -15.66 -5.74
C GLN A 227 1.51 -14.54 -4.79
N LEU A 228 0.23 -14.52 -4.40
CA LEU A 228 -0.25 -13.58 -3.38
C LEU A 228 0.40 -13.83 -2.02
N ALA A 229 0.49 -15.09 -1.58
CA ALA A 229 1.15 -15.47 -0.32
C ALA A 229 2.64 -15.07 -0.28
N GLU A 230 3.26 -14.94 -1.46
CA GLU A 230 4.62 -14.43 -1.65
C GLU A 230 4.70 -12.91 -1.84
N PHE A 231 3.60 -12.16 -1.59
CA PHE A 231 3.50 -10.70 -1.72
C PHE A 231 3.67 -10.14 -3.15
N ALA A 232 3.48 -10.95 -4.20
CA ALA A 232 3.65 -10.49 -5.58
C ALA A 232 2.68 -9.36 -6.00
N GLY A 233 1.53 -9.24 -5.32
CA GLY A 233 0.57 -8.14 -5.52
C GLY A 233 0.96 -6.84 -4.80
N ASN A 234 1.83 -6.92 -3.79
CA ASN A 234 2.23 -5.79 -2.94
C ASN A 234 3.33 -4.94 -3.59
N ALA A 235 3.04 -4.44 -4.78
CA ALA A 235 3.95 -3.66 -5.61
C ALA A 235 3.46 -2.22 -5.83
N LEU A 236 4.36 -1.33 -6.23
CA LEU A 236 4.06 0.06 -6.58
C LEU A 236 4.87 0.51 -7.79
N GLU A 237 4.21 1.05 -8.82
CA GLU A 237 4.89 1.81 -9.86
C GLU A 237 5.27 3.19 -9.33
N LEU A 238 6.53 3.54 -9.47
CA LEU A 238 7.13 4.80 -9.05
C LEU A 238 7.78 5.48 -10.27
N ARG A 239 7.91 6.81 -10.18
CA ARG A 239 8.66 7.58 -11.18
C ARG A 239 10.15 7.55 -10.82
N GLY A 240 10.94 6.76 -11.56
CA GLY A 240 12.39 6.76 -11.47
C GLY A 240 13.03 7.78 -12.43
N ALA A 241 14.36 7.88 -12.39
CA ALA A 241 15.12 8.78 -13.26
C ALA A 241 15.00 8.42 -14.76
N ASP A 242 15.01 7.12 -15.07
CA ASP A 242 15.01 6.59 -16.44
C ASP A 242 13.63 6.06 -16.89
N GLY A 243 12.56 6.45 -16.18
CA GLY A 243 11.20 6.00 -16.45
C GLY A 243 10.54 5.25 -15.29
N PRO A 244 9.44 4.53 -15.54
CA PRO A 244 8.70 3.80 -14.52
C PRO A 244 9.55 2.70 -13.87
N VAL A 245 9.50 2.63 -12.54
CA VAL A 245 10.12 1.59 -11.73
C VAL A 245 9.03 0.87 -10.95
N LEU A 246 8.99 -0.45 -11.02
CA LEU A 246 8.08 -1.26 -10.21
C LEU A 246 8.81 -1.72 -8.94
N ALA A 247 8.54 -1.06 -7.82
CA ALA A 247 9.01 -1.50 -6.51
C ALA A 247 8.18 -2.70 -6.04
N VAL A 248 8.84 -3.80 -5.72
CA VAL A 248 8.24 -5.07 -5.29
C VAL A 248 9.23 -5.82 -4.41
N SER A 249 8.80 -6.69 -3.49
CA SER A 249 9.78 -7.47 -2.73
C SER A 249 10.50 -8.48 -3.62
N SER A 250 11.74 -8.84 -3.26
CA SER A 250 12.47 -9.90 -3.95
C SER A 250 11.71 -11.23 -3.93
N ARG A 251 11.04 -11.51 -2.81
CA ARG A 251 10.13 -12.65 -2.64
C ARG A 251 8.98 -12.61 -3.65
N GLY A 252 8.25 -11.51 -3.72
CA GLY A 252 7.14 -11.33 -4.66
C GLY A 252 7.57 -11.38 -6.12
N TRP A 253 8.73 -10.80 -6.45
CA TRP A 253 9.30 -10.86 -7.79
C TRP A 253 9.72 -12.27 -8.21
N ALA A 254 10.31 -13.04 -7.28
CA ALA A 254 10.73 -14.40 -7.52
C ALA A 254 9.55 -15.33 -7.81
N ALA A 255 8.41 -15.11 -7.14
CA ALA A 255 7.17 -15.87 -7.31
C ALA A 255 6.51 -15.70 -8.69
N LEU A 256 6.81 -14.61 -9.40
CA LEU A 256 6.31 -14.41 -10.75
C LEU A 256 6.87 -15.44 -11.73
N THR A 257 6.04 -15.91 -12.66
CA THR A 257 6.49 -16.72 -13.79
C THR A 257 7.36 -15.89 -14.74
N ARG A 258 8.17 -16.56 -15.56
CA ARG A 258 8.99 -15.90 -16.60
C ARG A 258 8.13 -15.02 -17.54
N ARG A 259 6.93 -15.47 -17.88
CA ARG A 259 6.00 -14.71 -18.74
C ARG A 259 5.50 -13.44 -18.04
N GLN A 260 5.10 -13.54 -16.78
CA GLN A 260 4.62 -12.37 -16.02
C GLN A 260 5.75 -11.35 -15.82
N ARG A 261 6.98 -11.80 -15.49
CA ARG A 261 8.16 -10.91 -15.41
C ARG A 261 8.44 -10.20 -16.73
N ALA A 262 8.44 -10.95 -17.84
CA ALA A 262 8.63 -10.37 -19.17
C ALA A 262 7.52 -9.36 -19.54
N THR A 263 6.29 -9.53 -19.03
CA THR A 263 5.25 -8.51 -19.16
C THR A 263 5.57 -7.27 -18.35
N VAL A 264 5.96 -7.40 -17.09
CA VAL A 264 6.36 -6.25 -16.26
C VAL A 264 7.50 -5.47 -16.89
N GLU A 265 8.57 -6.17 -17.30
CA GLU A 265 9.79 -5.58 -17.86
C GLU A 265 9.57 -4.78 -19.15
N ARG A 266 8.49 -5.03 -19.89
CA ARG A 266 8.12 -4.22 -21.07
C ARG A 266 7.62 -2.83 -20.71
N HIS A 267 7.11 -2.64 -19.50
CA HIS A 267 6.38 -1.43 -19.10
C HIS A 267 7.08 -0.66 -17.98
N ALA A 268 7.80 -1.35 -17.09
CA ALA A 268 8.54 -0.75 -15.98
C ALA A 268 9.81 -1.55 -15.66
N ARG A 269 10.84 -0.86 -15.16
CA ARG A 269 12.04 -1.52 -14.63
C ARG A 269 11.68 -2.17 -13.28
N PRO A 270 11.81 -3.49 -13.11
CA PRO A 270 11.60 -4.08 -11.80
C PRO A 270 12.69 -3.61 -10.82
N LEU A 271 12.29 -3.33 -9.60
CA LEU A 271 13.18 -3.07 -8.46
C LEU A 271 12.79 -4.03 -7.33
N PRO A 272 13.35 -5.25 -7.33
CA PRO A 272 13.18 -6.21 -6.24
C PRO A 272 13.91 -5.69 -4.99
N LEU A 273 13.24 -5.75 -3.84
CA LEU A 273 13.72 -5.24 -2.56
C LEU A 273 13.63 -6.31 -1.46
N ASP A 274 14.71 -6.51 -0.72
CA ASP A 274 14.74 -7.51 0.36
C ASP A 274 14.16 -6.91 1.65
N VAL A 275 12.99 -7.40 2.05
CA VAL A 275 12.27 -6.96 3.27
C VAL A 275 11.70 -8.12 4.10
N PRO A 276 12.43 -9.25 4.30
CA PRO A 276 11.88 -10.44 4.93
C PRO A 276 11.45 -10.22 6.39
N THR A 277 12.09 -9.30 7.12
CA THR A 277 11.70 -8.98 8.50
C THR A 277 10.41 -8.15 8.52
N ILE A 278 10.26 -7.19 7.60
CA ILE A 278 9.01 -6.42 7.47
C ILE A 278 7.82 -7.33 7.12
N GLU A 279 8.05 -8.32 6.25
CA GLU A 279 7.03 -9.29 5.82
C GLU A 279 6.44 -10.12 6.98
N LEU A 280 7.15 -10.24 8.11
CA LEU A 280 6.62 -10.89 9.32
C LEU A 280 5.36 -10.20 9.86
N ALA A 281 5.18 -8.90 9.63
CA ALA A 281 3.99 -8.16 10.04
C ALA A 281 2.83 -8.26 9.01
N GLY A 282 2.97 -9.07 7.97
CA GLY A 282 1.95 -9.28 6.94
C GLY A 282 1.80 -8.14 5.92
N GLY A 283 2.72 -7.16 5.94
CA GLY A 283 2.87 -6.14 4.90
C GLY A 283 4.22 -6.28 4.19
N SER A 284 4.32 -5.78 2.95
CA SER A 284 5.57 -5.82 2.19
C SER A 284 5.86 -4.43 1.59
N VAL A 285 6.64 -4.38 0.50
CA VAL A 285 7.18 -3.15 -0.09
C VAL A 285 6.12 -2.07 -0.31
N ARG A 286 4.98 -2.36 -0.95
CA ARG A 286 3.94 -1.35 -1.18
C ARG A 286 3.41 -0.75 0.13
N CYS A 287 3.27 -1.54 1.19
CA CYS A 287 2.79 -1.04 2.48
C CYS A 287 3.77 -0.04 3.11
N MET A 288 5.07 -0.20 2.88
CA MET A 288 6.10 0.73 3.39
C MET A 288 6.06 2.11 2.71
N LEU A 289 5.36 2.22 1.58
CA LEU A 289 5.40 3.37 0.68
C LEU A 289 4.08 4.14 0.65
N ALA A 290 4.09 5.35 1.22
CA ALA A 290 3.07 6.35 0.97
C ALA A 290 3.49 7.21 -0.24
N GLY A 291 2.74 7.11 -1.35
CA GLY A 291 2.99 7.89 -2.56
C GLY A 291 2.75 9.39 -2.34
N VAL A 292 3.69 10.22 -2.79
CA VAL A 292 3.54 11.69 -2.77
C VAL A 292 3.15 12.17 -4.17
N HIS A 293 1.86 12.44 -4.34
CA HIS A 293 1.28 12.93 -5.59
C HIS A 293 1.07 14.46 -5.60
N LEU A 294 1.46 15.15 -4.52
CA LEU A 294 1.31 16.60 -4.37
C LEU A 294 2.14 17.37 -5.42
N PRO A 295 1.65 18.53 -5.88
CA PRO A 295 2.43 19.41 -6.75
C PRO A 295 3.66 19.98 -6.02
N GLY A 296 4.74 20.23 -6.76
CA GLY A 296 5.91 20.94 -6.21
C GLY A 296 5.57 22.40 -5.87
N ARG A 297 6.18 22.95 -4.81
CA ARG A 297 6.07 24.38 -4.48
C ARG A 297 6.71 25.22 -5.59
N GLY A 298 5.90 25.77 -6.49
CA GLY A 298 6.34 26.50 -7.69
C GLY A 298 5.54 26.14 -8.95
N ALA A 299 4.81 25.03 -8.95
CA ALA A 299 3.79 24.74 -9.95
C ALA A 299 2.48 25.47 -9.58
N VAL A 300 2.51 26.81 -9.61
CA VAL A 300 1.25 27.57 -9.69
C VAL A 300 0.70 27.32 -11.09
N ALA A 301 -0.54 26.86 -11.15
CA ALA A 301 -1.28 26.58 -12.37
C ALA A 301 -1.13 27.75 -13.36
N GLY A 302 -0.40 27.50 -14.45
CA GLY A 302 -0.47 28.34 -15.63
C GLY A 302 -1.72 27.97 -16.40
N GLY A 303 -2.69 28.89 -16.38
CA GLY A 303 -3.72 29.15 -17.40
C GLY A 303 -4.48 27.97 -17.98
#